data_AF-A0A1B6JSX3-F1
#
_entry.id   AF-A0A1B6JSX3-F1
#
_cell.length_a   1.000
_cell.length_b   1.000
_cell.length_c   1.000
_cell.angle_alpha   90.00
_cell.angle_beta   90.00
_cell.angle_gamma   90.00
#
_symmetry.space_group_name_H-M   'P 1'
#
loop_
_entity.id
_entity.type
_entity.pdbx_description
1 polymer ?
#
loop_
_entity_poly.entity_id
_entity_poly.type
_entity_poly.pdbx_seq_one_letter_code
_entity_poly.pdbx_strand_id
1 'polypeptide(L)'
;ENIRGRTLGAVDKYRLRKKYPLPKTIWDGEETVYCFKEKSRNALKECYERNRYPTPDEKKCLAATTGLTMTQVSNWFKNRRQRDRTPQQRSELVISSDATCILSPSSGGLLD
;
A
#
# COMPACT_ATOMS: atom_id res chain seq x y z
N GLU A 1 17.34 23.85 5.99
CA GLU A 1 17.65 22.75 5.04
C GLU A 1 19.16 22.59 4.81
N ASN A 2 19.97 22.40 5.85
CA ASN A 2 21.39 22.12 5.63
C ASN A 2 22.03 21.53 6.89
N ILE A 3 22.03 20.20 7.02
CA ILE A 3 22.68 19.54 8.18
C ILE A 3 24.14 19.15 7.82
N ARG A 4 24.52 19.23 6.52
CA ARG A 4 25.85 18.79 6.02
C ARG A 4 26.43 19.61 4.86
N GLY A 5 25.97 20.85 4.65
CA GLY A 5 26.45 21.69 3.53
C GLY A 5 25.99 21.23 2.13
N ARG A 6 25.11 20.22 2.04
CA ARG A 6 24.58 19.67 0.78
C ARG A 6 23.06 19.67 0.76
N THR A 7 22.48 19.80 -0.42
CA THR A 7 21.03 19.64 -0.63
C THR A 7 20.60 18.22 -0.25
N LEU A 8 19.42 18.10 0.37
CA LEU A 8 18.90 16.80 0.80
C LEU A 8 18.44 15.98 -0.40
N GLY A 9 18.98 14.76 -0.53
CA GLY A 9 18.51 13.79 -1.51
C GLY A 9 17.14 13.19 -1.13
N ALA A 10 16.53 12.46 -2.06
CA ALA A 10 15.22 11.83 -1.86
C ALA A 10 15.17 10.93 -0.60
N VAL A 11 16.23 10.15 -0.38
CA VAL A 11 16.31 9.23 0.78
C VAL A 11 16.46 9.99 2.09
N ASP A 12 17.25 11.07 2.11
CA ASP A 12 17.42 11.89 3.31
C ASP A 12 16.11 12.63 3.65
N LYS A 13 15.39 13.11 2.65
CA LYS A 13 14.03 13.66 2.80
C LYS A 13 13.06 12.62 3.37
N TYR A 14 13.10 11.37 2.90
CA TYR A 14 12.26 10.29 3.44
C TYR A 14 12.59 10.00 4.92
N ARG A 15 13.87 9.86 5.27
CA ARG A 15 14.31 9.61 6.65
C ARG A 15 13.86 10.73 7.59
N LEU A 16 13.93 11.98 7.15
CA LEU A 16 13.46 13.13 7.92
C LEU A 16 11.94 13.09 8.15
N ARG A 17 11.14 12.81 7.11
CA ARG A 17 9.69 12.65 7.24
C ARG A 17 9.29 11.50 8.18
N LYS A 18 10.10 10.43 8.22
CA LYS A 18 9.87 9.29 9.13
C LYS A 18 10.25 9.61 10.57
N LYS A 19 11.34 10.36 10.78
CA LYS A 19 11.83 10.74 12.12
C LYS A 19 11.01 11.86 12.76
N TYR A 20 10.46 12.76 11.94
CA TYR A 20 9.69 13.92 12.37
C TYR A 20 8.33 13.93 11.66
N PRO A 21 7.32 13.19 12.18
CA PRO A 21 5.99 13.18 11.59
C PRO A 21 5.35 14.57 11.68
N LEU A 22 4.40 14.86 10.79
CA LEU A 22 3.72 16.15 10.77
C LEU A 22 3.01 16.39 12.12
N PRO A 23 3.12 17.60 12.69
CA PRO A 23 2.43 17.94 13.92
C PRO A 23 0.91 17.87 13.74
N LYS A 24 0.21 17.36 14.76
CA LYS A 24 -1.24 17.10 14.73
C LYS A 24 -2.11 18.35 14.56
N THR A 25 -1.53 19.53 14.73
CA THR A 25 -2.20 20.82 14.54
C THR A 25 -2.43 21.14 13.06
N ILE A 26 -1.69 20.50 12.16
CA ILE A 26 -1.76 20.72 10.70
C ILE A 26 -2.17 19.43 9.97
N TRP A 27 -2.00 18.26 10.61
CA TRP A 27 -2.34 16.96 10.07
C TRP A 27 -3.22 16.18 11.05
N ASP A 28 -4.34 15.63 10.59
CA ASP A 28 -5.31 14.90 11.42
C ASP A 28 -4.79 13.56 11.95
N GLY A 29 -3.62 13.11 11.48
CA GLY A 29 -3.00 11.86 11.91
C GLY A 29 -3.52 10.63 11.16
N GLU A 30 -4.41 10.78 10.18
CA GLU A 30 -4.92 9.64 9.42
C GLU A 30 -3.88 9.15 8.41
N GLU A 31 -3.59 7.84 8.38
CA GLU A 31 -2.64 7.27 7.43
C GLU A 31 -3.26 7.27 6.01
N THR A 32 -2.70 8.07 5.11
CA THR A 32 -3.12 8.14 3.72
C THR A 32 -2.30 7.18 2.86
N VAL A 33 -2.79 5.95 2.72
CA VAL A 33 -2.25 5.02 1.71
C VAL A 33 -3.10 5.15 0.44
N TYR A 34 -2.46 5.44 -0.69
CA TYR A 34 -3.09 5.66 -2.01
C TYR A 34 -4.02 6.87 -2.10
N CYS A 35 -3.73 7.95 -1.36
CA CYS A 35 -4.51 9.20 -1.32
C CYS A 35 -5.92 9.08 -0.72
N PHE A 36 -6.22 8.00 0.02
CA PHE A 36 -7.49 7.85 0.74
C PHE A 36 -7.27 7.83 2.25
N LYS A 37 -8.18 8.47 2.99
CA LYS A 37 -8.27 8.38 4.45
C LYS A 37 -8.55 6.93 4.88
N GLU A 38 -8.06 6.55 6.05
CA GLU A 38 -8.24 5.19 6.59
C GLU A 38 -9.72 4.81 6.73
N LYS A 39 -10.56 5.73 7.19
CA LYS A 39 -12.01 5.54 7.31
C LYS A 39 -12.66 5.15 5.98
N SER A 40 -12.33 5.86 4.91
CA SER A 40 -12.83 5.56 3.56
C SER A 40 -12.40 4.15 3.11
N ARG A 41 -11.17 3.73 3.42
CA ARG A 41 -10.68 2.37 3.10
C ARG A 41 -11.44 1.29 3.87
N ASN A 42 -11.74 1.51 5.14
CA ASN A 42 -12.42 0.52 5.98
C ASN A 42 -13.88 0.32 5.52
N ALA A 43 -14.61 1.41 5.24
CA ALA A 43 -15.96 1.33 4.69
C ALA A 43 -16.02 0.58 3.34
N LEU A 44 -15.04 0.79 2.45
CA LEU A 44 -14.94 0.06 1.18
C LEU A 44 -14.69 -1.44 1.38
N LYS A 45 -13.81 -1.81 2.34
CA LYS A 45 -13.53 -3.21 2.66
C LYS A 45 -14.74 -3.93 3.26
N GLU A 46 -15.40 -3.31 4.24
CA GLU A 46 -16.58 -3.88 4.90
C GLU A 46 -17.70 -4.13 3.88
N CYS A 47 -17.96 -3.16 2.99
CA CYS A 47 -18.94 -3.38 1.92
C CYS A 47 -18.52 -4.51 0.96
N TYR A 48 -17.22 -4.66 0.67
CA TYR A 48 -16.72 -5.72 -0.20
C TYR A 48 -16.89 -7.12 0.38
N GLU A 49 -16.70 -7.26 1.69
CA GLU A 49 -16.92 -8.52 2.42
C GLU A 49 -18.39 -8.94 2.37
N ARG A 50 -19.32 -7.97 2.43
CA ARG A 50 -20.76 -8.21 2.27
C ARG A 50 -21.16 -8.49 0.82
N ASN A 51 -20.66 -7.68 -0.13
CA ASN A 51 -21.00 -7.78 -1.55
C ASN A 51 -19.83 -7.36 -2.45
N ARG A 52 -19.27 -8.32 -3.20
CA ARG A 52 -18.15 -8.08 -4.15
C ARG A 52 -18.57 -7.33 -5.42
N TYR A 53 -19.87 -7.24 -5.69
CA TYR A 53 -20.47 -6.58 -6.83
C TYR A 53 -21.58 -5.63 -6.37
N PRO A 54 -21.24 -4.50 -5.72
CA PRO A 54 -22.24 -3.55 -5.26
C PRO A 54 -23.02 -2.94 -6.43
N THR A 55 -24.31 -2.74 -6.18
CA THR A 55 -25.25 -2.07 -7.08
C THR A 55 -24.89 -0.58 -7.27
N PRO A 56 -25.40 0.08 -8.32
CA PRO A 56 -25.17 1.51 -8.51
C PRO A 56 -25.55 2.37 -7.30
N ASP A 57 -26.65 2.04 -6.63
CA ASP A 57 -27.13 2.80 -5.47
C ASP A 57 -26.27 2.55 -4.22
N GLU A 58 -25.83 1.31 -3.98
CA GLU A 58 -24.85 1.03 -2.91
C GLU A 58 -23.54 1.81 -3.14
N LYS A 59 -23.09 1.92 -4.39
CA LYS A 59 -21.91 2.74 -4.71
C LYS A 59 -22.16 4.23 -4.49
N LYS A 60 -23.39 4.74 -4.72
CA LYS A 60 -23.75 6.15 -4.41
C LYS A 60 -23.67 6.39 -2.92
N CYS A 61 -24.24 5.49 -2.11
CA CYS A 61 -24.19 5.57 -0.66
C CYS A 61 -22.75 5.53 -0.14
N LEU A 62 -21.90 4.65 -0.70
CA LEU A 62 -20.48 4.58 -0.37
C LEU A 62 -19.74 5.86 -0.75
N ALA A 63 -19.97 6.41 -1.94
CA ALA A 63 -19.38 7.66 -2.38
C ALA A 63 -19.72 8.81 -1.42
N ALA A 64 -21.01 8.94 -1.05
CA ALA A 64 -21.48 9.93 -0.09
C ALA A 64 -20.85 9.76 1.30
N THR A 65 -20.81 8.51 1.80
CA THR A 65 -20.29 8.22 3.15
C THR A 65 -18.77 8.38 3.25
N THR A 66 -18.04 8.01 2.20
CA THR A 66 -16.57 8.00 2.18
C THR A 66 -15.95 9.30 1.68
N GLY A 67 -16.77 10.23 1.17
CA GLY A 67 -16.31 11.47 0.52
C GLY A 67 -15.58 11.22 -0.80
N LEU A 68 -15.79 10.06 -1.43
CA LEU A 68 -15.17 9.68 -2.69
C LEU A 68 -16.12 9.91 -3.85
N THR A 69 -15.57 10.09 -5.04
CA THR A 69 -16.38 10.11 -6.27
C THR A 69 -16.87 8.70 -6.61
N MET A 70 -18.03 8.62 -7.26
CA MET A 70 -18.59 7.38 -7.79
C MET A 70 -17.58 6.57 -8.63
N THR A 71 -16.77 7.27 -9.43
CA THR A 71 -15.71 6.67 -10.26
C THR A 71 -14.60 6.06 -9.41
N GLN A 72 -14.16 6.73 -8.35
CA GLN A 72 -13.15 6.19 -7.42
C GLN A 72 -13.65 4.92 -6.75
N VAL A 73 -14.89 4.93 -6.26
CA VAL A 73 -15.53 3.75 -5.67
C VAL A 73 -15.58 2.62 -6.70
N SER A 74 -16.09 2.88 -7.90
CA SER A 74 -16.18 1.88 -8.97
C SER A 74 -14.82 1.28 -9.35
N ASN A 75 -13.79 2.11 -9.46
CA ASN A 75 -12.43 1.66 -9.75
C ASN A 75 -11.83 0.86 -8.60
N TRP A 76 -12.11 1.23 -7.35
CA TRP A 76 -11.65 0.48 -6.19
C TRP A 76 -12.19 -0.95 -6.22
N PHE A 77 -13.49 -1.15 -6.45
CA PHE A 77 -14.10 -2.49 -6.55
C PHE A 77 -13.53 -3.30 -7.72
N LYS A 78 -13.32 -2.65 -8.87
CA LYS A 78 -12.68 -3.28 -10.03
C LYS A 78 -11.26 -3.77 -9.70
N ASN A 79 -10.43 -2.89 -9.15
CA ASN A 79 -9.05 -3.20 -8.81
C ASN A 79 -8.95 -4.24 -7.69
N ARG A 80 -9.87 -4.21 -6.71
CA ARG A 80 -9.92 -5.19 -5.62
C ARG A 80 -10.16 -6.60 -6.18
N ARG A 81 -11.15 -6.76 -7.06
CA ARG A 81 -11.41 -8.05 -7.73
C ARG A 81 -10.26 -8.52 -8.60
N GLN A 82 -9.55 -7.61 -9.27
CA GLN A 82 -8.36 -7.97 -10.04
C GLN A 82 -7.26 -8.54 -9.13
N ARG A 83 -6.99 -7.91 -7.99
CA ARG A 83 -6.02 -8.41 -7.00
C ARG A 83 -6.36 -9.77 -6.45
N ASP A 84 -7.65 -10.09 -6.31
CA ASP A 84 -8.09 -11.40 -5.83
C ASP A 84 -7.95 -12.50 -6.89
N ARG A 85 -7.84 -12.13 -8.17
CA ARG A 85 -7.60 -13.07 -9.28
C ARG A 85 -6.13 -13.37 -9.51
N THR A 86 -5.25 -12.46 -9.12
CA THR A 86 -3.82 -12.71 -9.12
C THR A 86 -3.51 -13.53 -7.86
N PRO A 87 -3.14 -14.81 -7.95
CA PRO A 87 -2.61 -15.50 -6.77
C PRO A 87 -1.43 -14.64 -6.30
N GLN A 88 -1.49 -14.15 -5.07
CA GLN A 88 -0.34 -13.47 -4.50
C GLN A 88 0.81 -14.47 -4.55
N GLN A 89 1.75 -14.28 -5.48
CA GLN A 89 3.11 -14.75 -5.30
C GLN A 89 3.69 -13.91 -4.14
N ARG A 90 3.18 -14.16 -2.94
CA ARG A 90 3.79 -13.66 -1.73
C ARG A 90 4.90 -14.65 -1.42
N SER A 91 6.09 -14.20 -1.75
CA SER A 91 7.32 -14.51 -1.04
C SER A 91 7.08 -14.41 0.47
N GLU A 92 6.63 -15.50 1.08
CA GLU A 92 6.86 -15.79 2.49
C GLU A 92 8.31 -16.23 2.65
N LEU A 93 9.25 -15.29 2.46
CA LEU A 93 10.55 -15.41 3.10
C LEU A 93 10.40 -14.76 4.48
N VAL A 94 10.00 -15.61 5.41
CA VAL A 94 10.29 -15.48 6.83
C VAL A 94 11.79 -15.22 7.00
N ILE A 95 12.19 -13.95 7.15
CA ILE A 95 13.52 -13.64 7.69
C ILE A 95 13.39 -13.82 9.21
N SER A 96 13.44 -15.08 9.63
CA SER A 96 13.74 -15.45 11.01
C SER A 96 15.25 -15.47 11.16
N SER A 97 15.74 -14.72 12.14
CA SER A 97 17.11 -14.68 12.59
C SER A 97 17.55 -16.04 13.14
N ASP A 98 18.41 -16.76 12.43
CA ASP A 98 19.65 -17.28 13.00
C ASP A 98 20.57 -17.82 11.90
N ALA A 99 21.87 -17.80 12.20
CA ALA A 99 22.99 -17.99 11.30
C ALA A 99 23.00 -19.29 10.48
N THR A 100 23.55 -19.25 9.27
CA THR A 100 24.86 -19.87 8.90
C THR A 100 25.08 -19.82 7.39
N CYS A 101 26.29 -19.40 7.02
CA CYS A 101 26.82 -19.29 5.67
C CYS A 101 26.87 -20.65 4.92
N ILE A 102 27.16 -20.57 3.62
CA ILE A 102 28.17 -21.36 2.87
C ILE A 102 27.65 -21.92 1.52
N LEU A 103 28.23 -21.32 0.47
CA LEU A 103 28.59 -21.85 -0.85
C LEU A 103 27.52 -22.03 -1.95
N SER A 104 27.61 -21.10 -2.92
CA SER A 104 27.43 -21.38 -4.34
C SER A 104 28.32 -22.54 -4.81
N PRO A 105 27.84 -23.37 -5.76
CA PRO A 105 28.72 -24.04 -6.70
C PRO A 105 28.69 -23.28 -8.03
N SER A 106 29.87 -22.83 -8.43
CA SER A 106 30.16 -22.40 -9.79
C SER A 106 30.29 -23.63 -10.70
N SER A 107 29.94 -23.45 -11.98
CA SER A 107 30.49 -24.12 -13.17
C SER A 107 29.89 -25.47 -13.61
N GLY A 108 29.46 -25.53 -14.89
CA GLY A 108 29.63 -26.73 -15.73
C GLY A 108 28.58 -27.03 -16.81
N GLY A 109 28.97 -26.83 -18.09
CA GLY A 109 28.58 -27.62 -19.29
C GLY A 109 27.18 -27.41 -19.90
N LEU A 110 26.94 -27.14 -21.19
CA LEU A 110 27.33 -27.80 -22.46
C LEU A 110 26.22 -28.76 -22.99
N LEU A 111 25.59 -28.36 -24.11
CA LEU A 111 24.83 -29.12 -25.16
C LEU A 111 23.52 -29.82 -24.71
N ASP A 112 22.43 -29.90 -25.49
CA ASP A 112 22.23 -29.90 -26.95
C ASP A 112 21.07 -28.96 -27.35
#